data_AF-B7AQ55-F1
#
_entry.id   AF-B7AQ55-F1
#
_cell.length_a   1.000
_cell.length_b   1.000
_cell.length_c   1.000
_cell.angle_alpha   90.00
_cell.angle_beta   90.00
_cell.angle_gamma   90.00
#
_symmetry.space_group_name_H-M   'P 1'
#
loop_
_entity.id
_entity.type
_entity.pdbx_description
1 polymer ?
#
loop_
_entity_poly.entity_id
_entity_poly.type
_entity_poly.pdbx_seq_one_letter_code
_entity_poly.pdbx_strand_id
1 'polypeptide(L)'
;MNDYEEGRKRGRSLLVVEGEHEKDRLFWLILRCFPEIEIDEGNIWVYHTNIYILYDDIVREYGEDWFEYREDIDLPFVISKNRK
;
A
#
# COMPACT_ATOMS: atom_id res chain seq x y z
N MET A 1 -7.47 -10.59 20.41
CA MET A 1 -8.36 -9.83 19.52
C MET A 1 -7.45 -8.85 18.82
N ASN A 2 -7.33 -8.98 17.51
CA ASN A 2 -6.32 -8.28 16.72
C ASN A 2 -6.76 -6.81 16.57
N ASP A 3 -5.93 -5.86 17.02
CA ASP A 3 -6.10 -4.41 16.82
C ASP A 3 -6.08 -3.96 15.34
N TYR A 4 -6.17 -4.90 14.41
CA TYR A 4 -6.18 -4.68 12.97
C TYR A 4 -7.56 -4.26 12.42
N GLU A 5 -8.61 -4.25 13.25
CA GLU A 5 -10.00 -3.98 12.84
C GLU A 5 -10.54 -2.58 13.18
N GLU A 6 -9.77 -1.68 13.79
CA GLU A 6 -10.21 -0.29 13.97
C GLU A 6 -10.24 0.46 12.63
N GLY A 7 -11.34 0.28 11.89
CA GLY A 7 -11.95 1.23 10.96
C GLY A 7 -11.00 1.96 10.01
N ARG A 8 -10.24 1.23 9.18
CA ARG A 8 -9.54 1.85 8.04
C ARG A 8 -10.55 2.60 7.17
N LYS A 9 -10.48 3.94 7.16
CA LYS A 9 -11.29 4.76 6.26
C LYS A 9 -10.87 4.48 4.82
N ARG A 10 -11.82 3.98 4.00
CA ARG A 10 -11.63 3.78 2.55
C ARG A 10 -11.09 5.05 1.88
N GLY A 11 -10.19 4.88 0.92
CA GLY A 11 -9.72 5.96 0.05
C GLY A 11 -8.62 6.86 0.62
N ARG A 12 -7.92 6.44 1.70
CA ARG A 12 -6.81 7.20 2.30
C ARG A 12 -5.49 6.44 2.39
N SER A 13 -5.34 5.38 1.59
CA SER A 13 -4.08 4.63 1.49
C SER A 13 -3.25 5.12 0.31
N LEU A 14 -2.00 5.51 0.55
CA LEU A 14 -1.04 5.83 -0.49
C LEU A 14 -0.12 4.64 -0.70
N LEU A 15 -0.11 4.07 -1.90
CA LEU A 15 0.86 3.06 -2.28
C LEU A 15 1.94 3.73 -3.13
N VAL A 16 3.17 3.76 -2.63
CA VAL A 16 4.35 4.19 -3.38
C VAL A 16 5.03 2.94 -3.91
N VAL A 17 5.02 2.79 -5.23
CA VAL A 17 5.71 1.71 -5.93
C VAL A 17 6.92 2.29 -6.65
N GLU A 18 8.04 1.58 -6.65
CA GLU A 18 9.31 2.01 -7.26
C GLU A 18 9.89 3.33 -6.70
N GLY A 19 10.77 3.20 -5.72
CA GLY A 19 11.49 4.32 -5.13
C GLY A 19 12.64 3.90 -4.24
N GLU A 20 13.79 4.56 -4.40
CA GLU A 20 14.85 4.54 -3.38
C GLU A 20 14.44 5.37 -2.15
N HIS A 21 15.11 5.12 -1.02
CA HIS A 21 14.84 5.74 0.29
C HIS A 21 14.74 7.28 0.28
N GLU A 22 15.32 7.97 -0.69
CA GLU A 22 15.18 9.44 -0.82
C GLU A 22 13.75 9.87 -1.16
N LYS A 23 13.00 9.06 -1.92
CA LYS A 23 11.61 9.36 -2.26
C LYS A 23 10.72 9.33 -1.02
N ASP A 24 11.01 8.47 -0.05
CA ASP A 24 10.26 8.40 1.21
C ASP A 24 10.29 9.74 1.95
N ARG A 25 11.48 10.34 2.09
CA ARG A 25 11.63 11.66 2.75
C ARG A 25 10.89 12.76 2.00
N LEU A 26 10.92 12.74 0.67
CA LEU A 26 10.19 13.71 -0.14
C LEU A 26 8.67 13.57 0.06
N PHE A 27 8.13 12.35 0.02
CA PHE A 27 6.71 12.10 0.28
C PHE A 27 6.32 12.53 1.70
N TRP A 28 7.14 12.23 2.70
CA TRP A 28 6.93 12.73 4.07
C TRP A 28 6.90 14.26 4.13
N LEU A 29 7.80 14.94 3.41
CA LEU A 29 7.84 16.40 3.38
C LEU A 29 6.57 16.98 2.73
N ILE A 30 6.13 16.40 1.62
CA ILE A 30 4.90 16.81 0.91
C ILE A 30 3.70 16.67 1.84
N LEU A 31 3.53 15.52 2.51
CA LEU A 31 2.37 15.31 3.39
C LEU A 31 2.38 16.25 4.61
N ARG A 32 3.55 16.61 5.13
CA ARG A 32 3.67 17.63 6.19
C ARG A 32 3.36 19.04 5.70
N CYS A 33 3.73 19.37 4.47
CA CYS A 33 3.48 20.68 3.87
C CYS A 33 2.02 20.86 3.42
N PHE A 34 1.34 19.77 3.06
CA PHE A 34 -0.02 19.77 2.49
C PHE A 34 -0.95 18.86 3.32
N PRO A 35 -1.32 19.26 4.56
CA PRO A 35 -2.18 18.46 5.44
C PRO A 35 -3.58 18.21 4.85
N GLU A 36 -4.03 18.99 3.87
CA GLU A 36 -5.27 18.82 3.13
C GLU A 36 -5.32 17.53 2.28
N ILE A 37 -4.19 16.87 2.05
CA ILE A 37 -4.14 15.56 1.39
C ILE A 37 -4.83 14.48 2.25
N GLU A 38 -5.01 14.74 3.57
CA GLU A 38 -5.78 13.90 4.51
C GLU A 38 -5.37 12.41 4.56
N ILE A 39 -4.11 12.10 4.27
CA ILE A 39 -3.56 10.74 4.36
C ILE A 39 -2.87 10.58 5.71
N ASP A 40 -3.24 9.52 6.42
CA ASP A 40 -2.56 9.15 7.67
C ASP A 40 -1.22 8.47 7.36
N GLU A 41 -0.19 8.81 8.13
CA GLU A 41 1.17 8.25 8.01
C GLU A 41 1.16 6.70 8.03
N GLY A 42 0.32 6.09 8.88
CA GLY A 42 0.16 4.65 8.99
C GLY A 42 -0.56 3.99 7.82
N ASN A 43 -1.13 4.77 6.90
CA ASN A 43 -1.78 4.29 5.69
C ASN A 43 -0.90 4.43 4.44
N ILE A 44 0.36 4.84 4.58
CA ILE A 44 1.33 4.91 3.49
C ILE A 44 2.08 3.58 3.41
N TRP A 45 2.01 2.94 2.26
CA TRP A 45 2.68 1.68 1.97
C TRP A 45 3.74 1.92 0.91
N VAL A 46 5.00 1.64 1.24
CA VAL A 46 6.09 1.73 0.27
C VAL A 46 6.48 0.33 -0.17
N TYR A 47 6.25 0.05 -1.45
CA TYR A 47 6.67 -1.16 -2.12
C TYR A 47 7.91 -0.82 -2.95
N HIS A 48 9.10 -1.04 -2.37
CA HIS A 48 10.41 -0.66 -2.93
C HIS A 48 10.84 -1.49 -4.16
N THR A 49 9.90 -2.13 -4.85
CA THR A 49 10.20 -2.94 -6.03
C THR A 49 9.24 -2.59 -7.15
N ASN A 50 9.49 -3.20 -8.31
CA ASN A 50 8.77 -2.90 -9.54
C ASN A 50 7.27 -3.19 -9.43
N ILE A 51 6.43 -2.34 -10.01
CA ILE A 51 4.97 -2.50 -10.00
C ILE A 51 4.48 -3.80 -10.64
N TYR A 52 5.21 -4.33 -11.62
CA TYR A 52 4.92 -5.64 -12.22
C TYR A 52 5.12 -6.77 -11.22
N ILE A 53 6.07 -6.66 -10.29
CA ILE A 53 6.26 -7.66 -9.24
C ILE A 53 5.09 -7.62 -8.25
N LEU A 54 4.60 -6.41 -7.92
CA LEU A 54 3.39 -6.27 -7.09
C LEU A 54 2.19 -6.96 -7.75
N TYR A 55 2.03 -6.73 -9.05
CA TYR A 55 0.97 -7.33 -9.84
C TYR A 55 1.05 -8.86 -9.79
N ASP A 56 2.23 -9.42 -10.04
CA ASP A 56 2.46 -10.88 -10.00
C ASP A 56 2.17 -11.46 -8.60
N ASP A 57 2.52 -10.73 -7.53
CA ASP A 57 2.25 -11.16 -6.16
C ASP A 57 0.75 -11.11 -5.82
N ILE A 58 0.01 -10.11 -6.31
CA ILE A 58 -1.44 -10.04 -6.19
C ILE A 58 -2.08 -11.23 -6.90
N VAL A 59 -1.71 -11.49 -8.16
CA VAL A 59 -2.22 -12.63 -8.94
C VAL A 59 -1.90 -13.96 -8.26
N ARG A 60 -0.70 -14.09 -7.67
CA ARG A 60 -0.32 -15.30 -6.93
C ARG A 60 -1.18 -15.53 -5.68
N GLU A 61 -1.57 -14.45 -5.00
CA GLU A 61 -2.33 -14.55 -3.75
C GLU A 61 -3.85 -14.68 -3.98
N TYR A 62 -4.39 -13.94 -4.95
CA TYR A 62 -5.84 -13.81 -5.17
C TYR A 62 -6.33 -14.52 -6.46
N GLY A 63 -5.43 -15.09 -7.26
CA GLY A 63 -5.74 -15.72 -8.54
C GLY A 63 -5.80 -14.74 -9.71
N GLU A 64 -5.91 -15.25 -10.94
CA GLU A 64 -5.95 -14.41 -12.16
C GLU A 64 -7.20 -13.53 -12.22
N ASP A 65 -8.32 -14.01 -11.68
CA ASP A 65 -9.63 -13.34 -11.72
C ASP A 65 -9.81 -12.32 -10.57
N TRP A 66 -8.73 -11.92 -9.89
CA TRP A 66 -8.77 -11.06 -8.70
C TRP A 66 -9.53 -9.74 -8.92
N PHE A 67 -9.55 -9.22 -10.15
CA PHE A 67 -10.22 -7.99 -10.52
C PHE A 67 -11.72 -8.18 -10.85
N GLU A 68 -12.16 -9.40 -11.15
CA GLU A 68 -13.53 -9.69 -11.59
C GLU A 68 -14.51 -9.62 -10.42
N TYR A 69 -14.11 -10.11 -9.25
CA TYR A 69 -14.97 -10.22 -8.08
C TYR A 69 -15.06 -8.95 -7.23
N ARG A 70 -14.31 -7.88 -7.60
CA ARG A 70 -14.17 -6.63 -6.82
C ARG A 70 -13.90 -6.89 -5.32
N GLU A 71 -13.21 -7.97 -5.00
CA GLU A 71 -12.79 -8.23 -3.64
C GLU A 71 -11.72 -7.19 -3.24
N ASP A 72 -11.82 -6.68 -2.01
CA ASP A 72 -10.84 -5.72 -1.51
C ASP A 72 -9.49 -6.45 -1.35
N ILE A 73 -8.47 -5.99 -2.07
CA ILE A 73 -7.11 -6.53 -1.97
C ILE A 73 -6.46 -6.02 -0.68
N ASP A 74 -6.00 -6.94 0.16
CA ASP A 74 -5.18 -6.61 1.32
C ASP A 74 -3.72 -6.42 0.89
N LEU A 75 -3.45 -5.25 0.28
CA LEU A 75 -2.11 -4.85 -0.14
C LEU A 75 -1.07 -4.96 1.00
N PRO A 76 -1.35 -4.53 2.25
CA PRO A 76 -0.45 -4.75 3.38
C PRO A 76 -0.03 -6.21 3.56
N PHE A 77 -0.99 -7.13 3.47
CA PHE A 77 -0.72 -8.56 3.60
C PHE A 77 0.16 -9.07 2.45
N VAL A 78 -0.17 -8.72 1.20
CA VAL A 78 0.63 -9.11 0.01
C VAL A 78 2.06 -8.60 0.14
N ILE A 79 2.24 -7.33 0.50
CA ILE A 79 3.55 -6.69 0.66
C ILE A 79 4.35 -7.33 1.81
N SER A 80 3.68 -7.72 2.91
CA SER A 80 4.35 -8.30 4.08
C SER A 80 5.07 -9.61 3.80
N LYS A 81 4.61 -10.41 2.82
CA LYS A 81 5.24 -11.69 2.45
C LYS A 81 6.61 -11.53 1.78
N ASN A 82 6.89 -10.36 1.23
CA ASN A 82 8.16 -10.06 0.56
C ASN A 82 9.21 -9.43 1.48
N ARG A 83 8.81 -9.00 2.69
CA ARG A 83 9.75 -8.59 3.74
C ARG A 83 10.33 -9.84 4.42
N LYS A 84 11.39 -10.41 3.84
CA LYS A 84 12.31 -11.30 4.55
C LYS A 84 13.44 -10.50 5.20
#